data_AF-A0A0S2IBP2-F1
#
_entry.id   AF-A0A0S2IBP2-F1
#
_cell.length_a   1.000
_cell.length_b   1.000
_cell.length_c   1.000
_cell.angle_alpha   90.00
_cell.angle_beta   90.00
_cell.angle_gamma   90.00
#
_symmetry.space_group_name_H-M   'P 1'
#
loop_
_entity.id
_entity.type
_entity.pdbx_description
1 polymer ?
#
loop_
_entity_poly.entity_id
_entity_poly.type
_entity_poly.pdbx_seq_one_letter_code
_entity_poly.pdbx_strand_id
1 'polypeptide(L)'
;HHMYSMPPYPYLATDYGTQLSLFTHHVWIGGFCIVGAGAHAAIFMVRDYDPTNNYNNLLDRVIRHRDAIISHLNWVCIFLGFHSFGLYIHNDTMSALGRPQDMFSDTAIQLQPVFAQWIQNTHFLAPQLTAPTALAATSLTWGGDIVAVGGKVAMMPISLGTSDFLV
;
A
#
# COMPACT_ATOMS: atom_id res chain seq x y z
N HIS A 1 -5.25 -2.78 7.13
CA HIS A 1 -5.76 -1.59 6.42
C HIS A 1 -7.21 -1.25 6.75
N HIS A 2 -8.19 -2.14 6.55
CA HIS A 2 -9.60 -1.79 6.81
C HIS A 2 -9.93 -1.31 8.23
N MET A 3 -9.35 -1.93 9.28
CA MET A 3 -9.71 -1.59 10.66
C MET A 3 -9.30 -0.18 11.09
N TYR A 4 -8.18 0.34 10.58
CA TYR A 4 -7.75 1.70 10.96
C TYR A 4 -8.58 2.75 10.21
N SER A 5 -8.93 2.52 8.95
CA SER A 5 -9.73 3.46 8.14
C SER A 5 -11.24 3.32 8.36
N MET A 6 -11.71 2.19 8.89
CA MET A 6 -13.11 1.93 9.26
C MET A 6 -13.16 1.25 10.64
N PRO A 7 -12.91 1.99 11.74
CA PRO A 7 -12.89 1.44 13.09
C PRO A 7 -14.21 0.71 13.43
N PRO A 8 -14.19 -0.63 13.61
CA PRO A 8 -15.43 -1.41 13.72
C PRO A 8 -15.99 -1.47 15.14
N TYR A 9 -15.27 -0.93 16.14
CA TYR A 9 -15.64 -1.00 17.55
C TYR A 9 -15.87 0.39 18.16
N PRO A 10 -16.85 0.54 19.07
CA PRO A 10 -17.09 1.79 19.78
C PRO A 10 -15.84 2.27 20.52
N TYR A 11 -15.59 3.58 20.50
CA TYR A 11 -14.47 4.27 21.15
C TYR A 11 -13.05 3.85 20.74
N LEU A 12 -12.91 2.88 19.82
CA LEU A 12 -11.62 2.43 19.31
C LEU A 12 -10.89 3.52 18.53
N ALA A 13 -11.62 4.31 17.74
CA ALA A 13 -11.04 5.33 16.86
C ALA A 13 -10.22 6.39 17.63
N THR A 14 -10.62 6.71 18.86
CA THR A 14 -9.92 7.67 19.73
C THR A 14 -8.87 7.04 20.64
N ASP A 15 -8.80 5.72 20.66
CA ASP A 15 -7.71 4.97 21.30
C ASP A 15 -6.62 4.69 20.27
N TYR A 16 -5.78 5.69 20.06
CA TYR A 16 -4.71 5.64 19.07
C TYR A 16 -3.69 4.52 19.34
N GLY A 17 -3.46 4.19 20.62
CA GLY A 17 -2.55 3.11 21.01
C GLY A 17 -3.06 1.76 20.54
N THR A 18 -4.35 1.48 20.76
CA THR A 18 -4.96 0.24 20.28
C THR A 18 -5.04 0.20 18.75
N GLN A 19 -5.35 1.31 18.08
CA GLN A 19 -5.36 1.38 16.61
C GLN A 19 -3.99 1.05 16.00
N LEU A 20 -2.92 1.68 16.48
CA LEU A 20 -1.55 1.41 16.04
C LEU A 20 -1.15 -0.04 16.33
N SER A 21 -1.41 -0.51 17.55
CA SER A 21 -1.06 -1.86 17.97
C SER A 21 -1.74 -2.92 17.11
N LEU A 22 -3.04 -2.79 16.88
CA LEU A 22 -3.80 -3.72 16.05
C LEU A 22 -3.31 -3.71 14.60
N PHE A 23 -3.06 -2.53 14.02
CA PHE A 23 -2.56 -2.42 12.66
C PHE A 23 -1.20 -3.12 12.52
N THR A 24 -0.22 -2.74 13.33
CA THR A 24 1.13 -3.32 13.29
C THR A 24 1.09 -4.82 13.56
N HIS A 25 0.31 -5.26 14.55
CA HIS A 25 0.15 -6.68 14.86
C HIS A 25 -0.33 -7.51 13.66
N HIS A 26 -1.40 -7.07 12.99
CA HIS A 26 -1.95 -7.81 11.86
C HIS A 26 -1.07 -7.74 10.60
N VAL A 27 -0.35 -6.63 10.39
CA VAL A 27 0.64 -6.53 9.31
C VAL A 27 1.77 -7.53 9.52
N TRP A 28 2.30 -7.65 10.74
CA TRP A 28 3.34 -8.63 11.06
C TRP A 28 2.87 -10.07 10.87
N ILE A 29 1.70 -10.43 11.40
CA ILE A 29 1.14 -11.78 11.22
C ILE A 29 0.95 -12.07 9.73
N GLY A 30 0.39 -11.13 8.96
CA GLY A 30 0.24 -11.27 7.52
C GLY A 30 1.57 -11.50 6.82
N GLY A 31 2.62 -10.76 7.18
CA GLY A 31 3.98 -10.95 6.68
C GLY A 31 4.53 -12.36 6.95
N PHE A 32 4.40 -12.86 8.18
CA PHE A 32 4.81 -14.23 8.52
C PHE A 32 4.05 -15.28 7.71
N CYS A 33 2.74 -15.11 7.54
CA CYS A 33 1.94 -16.03 6.73
C CYS A 33 2.35 -16.03 5.25
N ILE A 34 2.65 -14.86 4.66
CA ILE A 34 3.10 -14.74 3.27
C ILE A 34 4.44 -15.45 3.07
N VAL A 35 5.42 -15.21 3.96
CA VAL A 35 6.73 -15.89 3.90
C VAL A 35 6.56 -17.40 4.10
N GLY A 36 5.71 -17.81 5.04
CA GLY A 36 5.36 -19.20 5.28
C GLY A 36 4.74 -19.88 4.05
N ALA A 37 3.87 -19.19 3.32
CA ALA A 37 3.30 -19.69 2.07
C ALA A 37 4.40 -19.93 1.01
N GLY A 38 5.37 -19.03 0.88
CA GLY A 38 6.54 -19.22 0.01
C GLY A 38 7.40 -20.43 0.43
N ALA A 39 7.61 -20.62 1.73
CA ALA A 39 8.36 -21.77 2.25
C ALA A 39 7.64 -23.09 1.95
N HIS A 40 6.32 -23.17 2.17
CA HIS A 40 5.53 -24.37 1.89
C HIS A 40 5.39 -24.66 0.40
N ALA A 41 5.34 -23.62 -0.45
CA ALA A 41 5.39 -23.80 -1.91
C ALA A 41 6.72 -24.45 -2.34
N ALA A 42 7.86 -24.04 -1.76
CA ALA A 42 9.15 -24.67 -2.04
C ALA A 42 9.21 -26.12 -1.51
N ILE A 43 8.66 -26.38 -0.32
CA ILE A 43 8.57 -27.75 0.22
C ILE A 43 7.76 -28.66 -0.71
N PHE A 44 6.60 -28.18 -1.20
CA PHE A 44 5.78 -28.89 -2.18
C PHE A 44 6.58 -29.20 -3.45
N MET A 45 7.30 -28.21 -4.01
CA MET A 45 8.12 -28.39 -5.21
C MET A 45 9.23 -29.43 -5.07
N VAL A 46 9.70 -29.68 -3.83
CA VAL A 46 10.75 -30.66 -3.55
C VAL A 46 10.18 -32.06 -3.26
N ARG A 47 9.11 -32.14 -2.48
CA ARG A 47 8.61 -33.42 -1.94
C ARG A 47 7.48 -34.03 -2.75
N ASP A 48 6.57 -33.20 -3.24
CA ASP A 48 5.25 -33.65 -3.71
C ASP A 48 5.02 -33.33 -5.20
N TYR A 49 5.89 -32.53 -5.82
CA TYR A 49 5.83 -32.26 -7.25
C TYR A 49 6.17 -33.50 -8.08
N ASP A 50 5.26 -33.87 -8.99
CA ASP A 50 5.47 -34.90 -10.00
C ASP A 50 5.43 -34.31 -11.42
N PRO A 51 6.51 -34.38 -12.20
CA PRO A 51 6.55 -33.86 -13.58
C PRO A 51 5.61 -34.60 -14.54
N THR A 52 5.23 -35.85 -14.24
CA THR A 52 4.33 -36.63 -15.10
C THR A 52 2.91 -36.11 -15.00
N ASN A 53 2.40 -35.95 -13.78
CA ASN A 53 1.08 -35.38 -13.52
C ASN A 53 0.95 -33.90 -13.94
N ASN A 54 2.06 -33.16 -13.96
CA ASN A 54 2.07 -31.74 -14.30
C ASN A 54 2.48 -31.44 -15.75
N TYR A 55 2.58 -32.46 -16.60
CA TYR A 55 3.07 -32.29 -17.96
C TYR A 55 2.28 -31.23 -18.75
N ASN A 56 3.00 -30.21 -19.26
CA ASN A 56 2.49 -29.12 -20.08
C ASN A 56 1.29 -28.33 -19.51
N ASN A 57 1.05 -28.42 -18.20
CA ASN A 57 0.06 -27.60 -17.52
C ASN A 57 0.64 -26.20 -17.18
N LEU A 58 -0.10 -25.38 -16.44
CA LEU A 58 0.35 -24.04 -16.05
C LEU A 58 1.65 -24.07 -15.23
N LEU A 59 1.78 -25.02 -14.30
CA LEU A 59 2.96 -25.13 -13.44
C LEU A 59 4.21 -25.49 -14.24
N ASP A 60 4.14 -26.51 -15.09
CA ASP A 60 5.25 -26.89 -15.97
C ASP A 60 5.64 -25.74 -16.92
N ARG A 61 4.65 -25.04 -17.48
CA ARG A 61 4.91 -23.88 -18.34
C ARG A 61 5.70 -22.82 -17.58
N VAL A 62 5.30 -22.44 -16.37
CA VAL A 62 6.01 -21.46 -15.53
C VAL A 62 7.44 -21.89 -15.25
N ILE A 63 7.68 -23.15 -14.90
CA ILE A 63 9.02 -23.68 -14.62
C ILE A 63 9.95 -23.54 -15.84
N ARG A 64 9.44 -23.81 -17.04
CA ARG A 64 10.23 -23.77 -18.29
C ARG A 64 10.75 -22.39 -18.67
N HIS A 65 10.18 -21.31 -18.14
CA HIS A 65 10.66 -19.93 -18.38
C HIS A 65 10.96 -19.18 -17.08
N ARG A 66 11.29 -19.91 -16.00
CA ARG A 66 11.62 -19.32 -14.70
C ARG A 66 12.72 -18.27 -14.76
N ASP A 67 13.72 -18.45 -15.63
CA ASP A 67 14.84 -17.51 -15.76
C ASP A 67 14.37 -16.16 -16.32
N ALA A 68 13.38 -16.16 -17.23
CA ALA A 68 12.74 -14.94 -17.71
C ALA A 68 11.96 -14.26 -16.57
N ILE A 69 11.18 -15.01 -15.78
CA ILE A 69 10.44 -14.44 -14.65
C ILE A 69 11.39 -13.77 -13.63
N ILE A 70 12.45 -14.48 -13.24
CA ILE A 70 13.40 -14.00 -12.23
C ILE A 70 14.21 -12.80 -12.75
N SER A 71 14.64 -12.80 -14.01
CA SER A 71 15.39 -11.68 -14.59
C SER A 71 14.54 -10.41 -14.72
N HIS A 72 13.28 -10.52 -15.15
CA HIS A 72 12.39 -9.36 -15.19
C HIS A 72 12.07 -8.84 -13.78
N LEU A 73 11.84 -9.72 -12.81
CA LEU A 73 11.62 -9.30 -11.42
C LEU A 73 12.87 -8.61 -10.85
N ASN A 74 14.08 -9.13 -11.14
CA ASN A 74 15.33 -8.50 -10.76
C ASN A 74 15.44 -7.07 -11.33
N TRP A 75 15.15 -6.91 -12.62
CA TRP A 75 15.13 -5.59 -13.25
C TRP A 75 14.12 -4.65 -12.58
N VAL A 76 12.90 -5.11 -12.30
CA VAL A 76 11.89 -4.30 -11.59
C VAL A 76 12.39 -3.91 -10.20
N CYS A 77 12.99 -4.81 -9.43
CA CYS A 77 13.53 -4.48 -8.10
C CYS A 77 14.63 -3.41 -8.15
N ILE A 78 15.53 -3.49 -9.14
CA ILE A 78 16.58 -2.48 -9.34
C ILE A 78 15.95 -1.14 -9.73
N PHE A 79 15.02 -1.16 -10.69
CA PHE A 79 14.29 0.03 -11.14
C PHE A 79 13.57 0.70 -9.97
N LEU A 80 12.79 -0.05 -9.19
CA LEU A 80 12.08 0.47 -8.02
C LEU A 80 13.05 1.03 -6.99
N GLY A 81 14.17 0.37 -6.71
CA GLY A 81 15.18 0.89 -5.77
C GLY A 81 15.74 2.25 -6.18
N PHE A 82 16.11 2.42 -7.46
CA PHE A 82 16.61 3.70 -7.97
C PHE A 82 15.55 4.81 -8.01
N HIS A 83 14.29 4.47 -8.31
CA HIS A 83 13.22 5.45 -8.50
C HIS A 83 12.29 5.61 -7.28
N SER A 84 12.64 5.01 -6.14
CA SER A 84 12.01 5.27 -4.84
C SER A 84 13.06 5.75 -3.83
N PHE A 85 13.86 4.83 -3.29
CA PHE A 85 14.90 5.16 -2.32
C PHE A 85 15.95 6.14 -2.85
N GLY A 86 16.30 6.04 -4.14
CA GLY A 86 17.20 7.02 -4.78
C GLY A 86 16.69 8.47 -4.72
N LEU A 87 15.37 8.67 -4.70
CA LEU A 87 14.77 10.01 -4.59
C LEU A 87 14.93 10.61 -3.19
N TYR A 88 14.94 9.77 -2.15
CA TYR A 88 15.26 10.22 -0.79
C TYR A 88 16.72 10.69 -0.69
N ILE A 89 17.67 9.95 -1.28
CA ILE A 89 19.08 10.35 -1.33
C ILE A 89 19.25 11.66 -2.13
N HIS A 90 18.54 11.79 -3.26
CA HIS A 90 18.51 13.03 -4.03
C HIS A 90 18.02 14.20 -3.17
N ASN A 91 16.90 14.03 -2.46
CA ASN A 91 16.33 15.06 -1.59
C ASN A 91 17.28 15.46 -0.46
N ASP A 92 17.91 14.49 0.22
CA ASP A 92 18.91 14.77 1.25
C ASP A 92 20.09 15.58 0.69
N THR A 93 20.56 15.21 -0.51
CA THR A 93 21.67 15.90 -1.18
C THR A 93 21.28 17.32 -1.59
N MET A 94 20.12 17.52 -2.22
CA MET A 94 19.65 18.84 -2.63
C MET A 94 19.41 19.76 -1.43
N SER A 95 18.82 19.22 -0.35
CA SER A 95 18.62 19.94 0.90
C SER A 95 19.95 20.37 1.51
N ALA A 96 20.92 19.46 1.62
CA ALA A 96 22.26 19.75 2.15
C ALA A 96 23.04 20.76 1.30
N LEU A 97 22.83 20.77 -0.03
CA LEU A 97 23.43 21.75 -0.95
C LEU A 97 22.72 23.12 -0.93
N GLY A 98 21.70 23.31 -0.09
CA GLY A 98 20.95 24.57 -0.03
C GLY A 98 20.07 24.82 -1.26
N ARG A 99 19.61 23.75 -1.92
CA ARG A 99 18.81 23.79 -3.15
C ARG A 99 17.40 23.21 -2.93
N PRO A 100 16.57 23.76 -2.03
CA PRO A 100 15.25 23.21 -1.72
C PRO A 100 14.28 23.25 -2.91
N GLN A 101 14.48 24.16 -3.86
CA GLN A 101 13.69 24.24 -5.10
C GLN A 101 13.93 23.07 -6.07
N ASP A 102 15.01 22.32 -5.89
CA ASP A 102 15.37 21.17 -6.73
C ASP A 102 14.99 19.81 -6.09
N MET A 103 14.28 19.85 -4.94
CA MET A 103 13.79 18.68 -4.24
C MET A 103 12.47 18.16 -4.84
N PHE A 104 12.24 16.86 -4.70
CA PHE A 104 10.93 16.25 -4.89
C PHE A 104 10.07 16.50 -3.65
N SER A 105 9.14 17.45 -3.73
CA SER A 105 8.26 17.85 -2.64
C SER A 105 7.00 18.55 -3.16
N ASP A 106 6.02 18.77 -2.28
CA ASP A 106 4.78 19.46 -2.64
C ASP A 106 4.98 20.94 -3.01
N THR A 107 6.09 21.56 -2.60
CA THR A 107 6.39 22.98 -2.85
C THR A 107 7.38 23.24 -3.98
N ALA A 108 7.99 22.19 -4.53
CA ALA A 108 9.01 22.27 -5.56
C ALA A 108 8.66 21.33 -6.73
N ILE A 109 9.44 20.28 -6.96
CA ILE A 109 9.16 19.30 -8.01
C ILE A 109 8.16 18.29 -7.46
N GLN A 110 6.90 18.40 -7.86
CA GLN A 110 5.82 17.57 -7.34
C GLN A 110 5.76 16.20 -8.01
N LEU A 111 5.58 15.15 -7.21
CA LEU A 111 5.25 13.81 -7.69
C LEU A 111 3.94 13.36 -7.05
N GLN A 112 2.82 13.83 -7.59
CA GLN A 112 1.50 13.60 -6.99
C GLN A 112 0.95 12.20 -7.32
N PRO A 113 0.36 11.48 -6.35
CA PRO A 113 -0.29 10.20 -6.57
C PRO A 113 -1.70 10.39 -7.17
N VAL A 114 -1.77 10.96 -8.38
CA VAL A 114 -3.03 11.39 -9.02
C VAL A 114 -4.05 10.26 -9.19
N PHE A 115 -3.60 9.02 -9.41
CA PHE A 115 -4.48 7.87 -9.49
C PHE A 115 -5.14 7.55 -8.14
N ALA A 116 -4.40 7.65 -7.04
CA ALA A 116 -4.95 7.45 -5.71
C ALA A 116 -5.94 8.57 -5.37
N GLN A 117 -5.59 9.84 -5.64
CA GLN A 117 -6.49 10.99 -5.46
C GLN A 117 -7.79 10.84 -6.27
N TRP A 118 -7.70 10.36 -7.51
CA TRP A 118 -8.87 10.07 -8.34
C TRP A 118 -9.77 8.98 -7.74
N ILE A 119 -9.17 7.91 -7.20
CA ILE A 119 -9.92 6.86 -6.47
C ILE A 119 -10.57 7.43 -5.20
N GLN A 120 -9.86 8.25 -4.41
CA GLN A 120 -10.45 8.91 -3.23
C GLN A 120 -11.69 9.72 -3.63
N ASN A 121 -11.59 10.52 -4.70
CA ASN A 121 -12.70 11.32 -5.20
C ASN A 121 -13.88 10.45 -5.68
N THR A 122 -13.59 9.34 -6.38
CA THR A 122 -14.61 8.39 -6.83
C THR A 122 -15.39 7.80 -5.65
N HIS A 123 -14.70 7.43 -4.56
CA HIS A 123 -15.34 6.91 -3.35
C HIS A 123 -16.07 7.99 -2.56
N PHE A 124 -15.52 9.20 -2.49
CA PHE A 124 -16.15 10.32 -1.80
C PHE A 124 -17.46 10.74 -2.47
N LEU A 125 -17.49 10.80 -3.80
CA LEU A 125 -18.68 11.15 -4.59
C LEU A 125 -19.62 9.96 -4.85
N ALA A 126 -19.30 8.75 -4.37
CA ALA A 126 -20.14 7.58 -4.62
C ALA A 126 -21.58 7.71 -4.07
N PRO A 127 -21.81 8.21 -2.84
CA PRO A 127 -23.17 8.38 -2.32
C PRO A 127 -24.01 9.26 -3.25
N GLN A 128 -25.24 8.81 -3.54
CA GLN A 128 -26.19 9.51 -4.42
C GLN A 128 -25.82 9.58 -5.91
N LEU A 129 -24.64 9.08 -6.33
CA LEU A 129 -24.27 8.94 -7.75
C LEU A 129 -24.18 7.46 -8.15
N THR A 130 -23.10 6.78 -7.72
CA THR A 130 -22.83 5.38 -8.07
C THR A 130 -23.31 4.41 -7.00
N ALA A 131 -23.63 4.90 -5.80
CA ALA A 131 -24.25 4.19 -4.70
C ALA A 131 -25.50 4.94 -4.20
N PRO A 132 -26.65 4.82 -4.89
CA PRO A 132 -27.84 5.65 -4.62
C PRO A 132 -28.42 5.48 -3.21
N THR A 133 -28.32 4.28 -2.64
CA THR A 133 -28.86 3.96 -1.31
C THR A 133 -27.84 4.21 -0.19
N ALA A 134 -26.58 4.53 -0.51
CA ALA A 134 -25.57 4.84 0.49
C ALA A 134 -25.74 6.28 0.99
N LEU A 135 -25.66 6.47 2.31
CA LEU A 135 -25.78 7.77 2.97
C LEU A 135 -24.42 8.47 3.16
N ALA A 136 -23.33 7.71 3.16
CA ALA A 136 -21.97 8.21 3.35
C ALA A 136 -20.98 7.40 2.49
N ALA A 137 -19.81 7.97 2.24
CA ALA A 137 -18.72 7.29 1.55
C ALA A 137 -18.22 6.08 2.37
N THR A 138 -17.47 5.18 1.71
CA THR A 138 -16.98 3.94 2.33
C THR A 138 -16.15 4.17 3.61
N SER A 139 -15.44 5.30 3.67
CA SER A 139 -14.69 5.75 4.84
C SER A 139 -14.58 7.28 4.81
N LEU A 140 -14.42 7.89 5.98
CA LEU A 140 -14.14 9.31 6.12
C LEU A 140 -12.69 9.67 5.73
N THR A 141 -11.82 8.67 5.49
CA THR A 141 -10.46 8.91 5.01
C THR A 141 -10.41 9.46 3.58
N TRP A 142 -11.46 9.22 2.77
CA TRP A 142 -11.51 9.66 1.37
C TRP A 142 -11.79 11.15 1.19
N GLY A 143 -12.39 11.79 2.20
CA GLY A 143 -12.92 13.15 2.12
C GLY A 143 -14.04 13.39 3.13
N GLY A 144 -14.49 14.64 3.24
CA GLY A 144 -15.58 15.06 4.13
C GLY A 144 -15.11 15.68 5.44
N ASP A 145 -15.97 15.60 6.47
CA ASP A 145 -15.77 16.30 7.72
C ASP A 145 -14.88 15.53 8.71
N ILE A 146 -14.24 16.29 9.60
CA ILE A 146 -13.51 15.73 10.76
C ILE A 146 -14.53 15.26 11.79
N VAL A 147 -14.40 14.00 12.22
CA VAL A 147 -15.21 13.45 13.32
C VAL A 147 -14.36 13.43 14.58
N ALA A 148 -14.87 14.06 15.64
CA ALA A 148 -14.21 14.11 16.95
C ALA A 148 -15.09 13.51 18.06
N VAL A 149 -14.47 12.80 19.00
CA VAL A 149 -15.12 12.22 20.18
C VAL A 149 -14.26 12.51 21.40
N GLY A 150 -14.84 13.11 22.44
CA GLY A 150 -14.12 13.42 23.68
C GLY A 150 -12.90 14.34 23.48
N GLY A 151 -12.99 15.29 22.54
CA GLY A 151 -11.89 16.22 22.20
C GLY A 151 -10.75 15.62 21.38
N LYS A 152 -10.86 14.36 20.95
CA LYS A 152 -9.90 13.68 20.07
C LYS A 152 -10.50 13.46 18.69
N VAL A 153 -9.67 13.53 17.65
CA VAL A 153 -10.08 13.22 16.27
C VAL A 153 -10.22 11.70 16.15
N ALA A 154 -11.44 11.23 15.90
CA ALA A 154 -11.71 9.83 15.61
C ALA A 154 -11.36 9.48 14.16
N MET A 155 -11.66 10.37 13.21
CA MET A 155 -11.29 10.22 11.81
C MET A 155 -11.28 11.58 11.10
N MET A 156 -10.41 11.71 10.10
CA MET A 156 -10.35 12.85 9.20
C MET A 156 -9.94 12.38 7.79
N PRO A 157 -10.21 13.18 6.73
CA PRO A 157 -9.65 12.91 5.41
C PRO A 157 -8.13 12.80 5.47
N ILE A 158 -7.58 11.79 4.78
CA ILE A 158 -6.14 11.58 4.67
C ILE A 158 -5.73 12.09 3.29
N SER A 159 -5.08 13.25 3.26
CA SER A 159 -4.51 13.82 2.05
C SER A 159 -3.35 12.96 1.54
N LEU A 160 -3.24 12.83 0.22
CA LEU A 160 -2.14 12.13 -0.43
C LEU A 160 -1.34 13.14 -1.26
N GLY A 161 -0.10 13.41 -0.86
CA GLY A 161 0.83 14.31 -1.53
C GLY A 161 2.06 13.60 -2.07
N THR A 162 3.11 14.38 -2.36
CA THR A 162 4.39 13.86 -2.85
C THR A 162 5.03 12.92 -1.84
N SER A 163 4.91 13.22 -0.54
CA SER A 163 5.46 12.36 0.52
C SER A 163 4.80 10.97 0.53
N ASP A 164 3.49 10.90 0.25
CA ASP A 164 2.74 9.65 0.17
C ASP A 164 3.03 8.87 -1.11
N PHE A 165 3.46 9.54 -2.18
CA PHE A 165 3.90 8.88 -3.41
C PHE A 165 5.27 8.21 -3.26
N LEU A 166 6.14 8.75 -2.39
CA LEU A 166 7.51 8.25 -2.22
C LEU A 166 7.60 7.01 -1.30
N VAL A 167 6.63 6.81 -0.41
CA VAL A 167 6.56 5.69 0.55
C VAL A 167 5.86 4.46 -0.04
#